data_AF-A0A4R2B7M4-F1
#
_entry.id   AF-A0A4R2B7M4-F1
#
_cell.length_a   1.000
_cell.length_b   1.000
_cell.length_c   1.000
_cell.angle_alpha   90.00
_cell.angle_beta   90.00
_cell.angle_gamma   90.00
#
_symmetry.space_group_name_H-M   'P 1'
#
loop_
_entity.id
_entity.type
_entity.pdbx_description
1 polymer ?
#
loop_
_entity_poly.entity_id
_entity_poly.type
_entity_poly.pdbx_seq_one_letter_code
_entity_poly.pdbx_strand_id
1 'polypeptide(L)'
;MNMQGAIIEGEFDETSNVFTLQKIKNFHTESVLKENQLHGLYDYLKKNLDDEDGQIITLYDQMPVRLSKEELNILIADFEKVLSFYHS
;
A
#
# COMPACT_ATOMS: atom_id res chain seq x y z
N MET A 1 -13.74 -5.79 -6.95
CA MET A 1 -14.36 -5.10 -5.80
C MET A 1 -13.63 -3.80 -5.58
N ASN A 2 -14.35 -2.67 -5.59
CA ASN A 2 -13.74 -1.35 -5.39
C ASN A 2 -13.45 -1.09 -3.91
N MET A 3 -12.25 -0.58 -3.63
CA MET A 3 -11.77 -0.31 -2.28
C MET A 3 -11.30 1.14 -2.18
N GLN A 4 -11.88 1.88 -1.24
CA GLN A 4 -11.49 3.25 -0.91
C GLN A 4 -11.02 3.32 0.54
N GLY A 5 -9.72 3.56 0.70
CA GLY A 5 -9.06 3.83 1.97
C GLY A 5 -8.80 5.32 2.16
N ALA A 6 -8.23 5.67 3.32
CA ALA A 6 -7.92 7.05 3.65
C ALA A 6 -6.70 7.58 2.87
N ILE A 7 -5.78 6.69 2.49
CA ILE A 7 -4.57 7.03 1.73
C ILE A 7 -4.56 6.37 0.36
N ILE A 8 -5.16 5.20 0.18
CA ILE A 8 -5.15 4.49 -1.10
C ILE A 8 -6.55 4.22 -1.64
N GLU A 9 -6.68 4.25 -2.95
CA GLU A 9 -7.90 3.82 -3.64
C GLU A 9 -7.50 2.82 -4.74
N GLY A 10 -8.34 1.82 -5.01
CA GLY A 10 -8.04 0.81 -6.00
C GLY A 10 -9.13 -0.25 -6.15
N GLU A 11 -8.85 -1.25 -6.98
CA GLU A 11 -9.77 -2.36 -7.25
C GLU A 11 -9.08 -3.69 -6.96
N PHE A 12 -9.78 -4.54 -6.20
CA PHE A 12 -9.36 -5.92 -5.98
C PHE A 12 -10.09 -6.86 -6.93
N ASP A 13 -9.35 -7.60 -7.76
CA ASP A 13 -9.90 -8.64 -8.62
C ASP A 13 -9.81 -10.00 -7.90
N GLU A 14 -10.95 -10.50 -7.42
CA GLU A 14 -11.06 -11.80 -6.75
C GLU A 14 -10.78 -12.98 -7.69
N THR A 15 -10.95 -12.79 -9.00
CA THR A 15 -10.73 -13.85 -10.00
C THR A 15 -9.24 -14.09 -10.20
N SER A 16 -8.46 -13.02 -10.22
CA SER A 16 -7.01 -13.07 -10.41
C SER A 16 -6.20 -12.96 -9.12
N ASN A 17 -6.87 -12.68 -7.99
CA ASN A 17 -6.26 -12.44 -6.67
C ASN A 17 -5.22 -11.31 -6.74
N VAL A 18 -5.61 -10.19 -7.33
CA VAL A 18 -4.73 -9.04 -7.60
C VAL A 18 -5.38 -7.75 -7.11
N PHE A 19 -4.61 -6.91 -6.42
CA PHE A 19 -5.01 -5.55 -6.11
C PHE A 19 -4.39 -4.56 -7.10
N THR A 20 -5.24 -3.80 -7.78
CA THR A 20 -4.83 -2.66 -8.61
C THR A 20 -4.98 -1.40 -7.79
N LEU A 21 -3.87 -0.92 -7.23
CA LEU A 21 -3.79 0.42 -6.63
C LEU A 21 -3.99 1.45 -7.74
N GLN A 22 -4.92 2.39 -7.59
CA GLN A 22 -5.23 3.44 -8.57
C GLN A 22 -4.88 4.85 -8.06
N LYS A 23 -4.75 5.01 -6.73
CA LYS A 23 -4.45 6.31 -6.12
C LYS A 23 -3.74 6.15 -4.79
N ILE A 24 -2.81 7.06 -4.51
CA ILE A 24 -2.16 7.25 -3.20
C ILE A 24 -2.16 8.75 -2.83
N LYS A 25 -2.76 9.12 -1.71
CA LYS A 25 -3.02 10.52 -1.30
C LYS A 25 -3.77 11.30 -2.40
N ASN A 26 -3.13 12.31 -3.00
CA ASN A 26 -3.64 13.10 -4.12
C ASN A 26 -3.03 12.68 -5.47
N PHE A 27 -2.18 11.64 -5.48
CA PHE A 27 -1.50 11.16 -6.68
C PHE A 27 -2.24 9.96 -7.25
N HIS A 28 -2.61 10.03 -8.53
CA HIS A 28 -3.12 8.87 -9.26
C HIS A 28 -1.92 8.00 -9.65
N THR A 29 -1.93 6.74 -9.27
CA THR A 29 -0.91 5.75 -9.59
C THR A 29 -1.59 4.43 -9.87
N GLU A 30 -1.36 3.82 -11.02
CA GLU A 30 -1.90 2.50 -11.34
C GLU A 30 -0.81 1.45 -11.11
N SER A 31 -0.90 0.68 -10.03
CA SER A 31 0.09 -0.35 -9.67
C SER A 31 -0.61 -1.64 -9.29
N VAL A 32 -0.31 -2.69 -10.05
CA VAL A 32 -0.77 -4.05 -9.78
C VAL A 32 0.14 -4.70 -8.75
N LEU A 33 -0.40 -4.99 -7.57
CA LEU A 33 0.31 -5.63 -6.46
C LEU A 33 -0.18 -7.06 -6.27
N LYS A 34 0.73 -8.03 -6.40
CA LYS A 34 0.52 -9.43 -5.99
C LYS A 34 0.78 -9.59 -4.50
N GLU A 35 0.23 -10.64 -3.89
CA GLU A 35 0.37 -10.96 -2.46
C GLU A 35 1.81 -10.82 -1.94
N ASN A 36 2.78 -11.51 -2.56
CA ASN A 36 4.20 -11.45 -2.16
C ASN A 36 4.81 -10.04 -2.21
N GLN A 37 4.34 -9.21 -3.16
CA GLN A 37 4.84 -7.84 -3.33
C GLN A 37 4.22 -6.92 -2.29
N LEU A 38 2.94 -7.12 -1.97
CA LEU A 38 2.27 -6.41 -0.88
C LEU A 38 2.88 -6.78 0.47
N HIS A 39 3.16 -8.07 0.70
CA HIS A 39 3.88 -8.54 1.89
C HIS A 39 5.27 -7.91 2.02
N GLY A 40 6.04 -7.86 0.93
CA GLY A 40 7.36 -7.23 0.92
C GLY A 40 7.31 -5.75 1.25
N LEU A 41 6.32 -5.02 0.73
CA LEU A 41 6.09 -3.62 1.07
C LEU A 41 5.66 -3.46 2.53
N TYR A 42 4.70 -4.25 3.00
CA TYR A 42 4.25 -4.24 4.39
C TYR A 42 5.39 -4.47 5.38
N ASP A 43 6.23 -5.49 5.14
CA ASP A 43 7.36 -5.81 6.01
C ASP A 43 8.43 -4.71 6.00
N TYR A 44 8.68 -4.11 4.83
CA TYR A 44 9.58 -2.97 4.72
C TYR A 44 9.10 -1.77 5.53
N LEU A 45 7.79 -1.47 5.47
CA LEU A 45 7.20 -0.35 6.21
C LEU A 45 7.23 -0.59 7.73
N LYS A 46 6.91 -1.81 8.16
CA LYS A 46 6.95 -2.20 9.57
C LYS A 46 8.36 -2.15 10.16
N LYS A 47 9.38 -2.56 9.41
CA LYS A 47 10.78 -2.55 9.89
C LYS A 47 11.33 -1.16 10.17
N ASN A 48 10.76 -0.14 9.53
CA ASN A 48 11.25 1.23 9.62
C ASN A 48 10.26 2.13 10.42
N LEU A 49 9.25 1.56 11.09
CA LEU A 49 8.16 2.29 11.75
C LEU A 49 8.63 3.25 12.87
N ASP A 50 9.77 2.93 13.48
CA ASP A 50 10.37 3.70 14.57
C ASP A 50 11.18 4.91 14.09
N ASP A 51 11.32 5.11 12.78
CA ASP A 51 12.01 6.27 12.21
C ASP A 51 11.13 7.54 12.37
N GLU A 52 11.57 8.48 13.20
CA GLU A 52 10.76 9.66 13.59
C GLU A 52 10.59 10.68 12.45
N ASP A 53 11.47 10.68 11.45
CA ASP A 53 11.46 11.65 10.34
C ASP A 53 10.48 11.28 9.19
N GLY A 54 9.77 10.15 9.34
CA GLY A 54 8.94 9.55 8.32
C GLY A 54 9.74 8.81 7.27
N GLN A 55 9.07 8.24 6.27
CA GLN A 55 9.71 7.37 5.28
C GLN A 55 9.48 7.83 3.86
N ILE A 56 10.46 7.56 3.00
CA ILE A 56 10.34 7.67 1.55
C ILE A 56 10.16 6.26 0.99
N ILE A 57 8.99 6.00 0.41
CA ILE A 57 8.72 4.74 -0.30
C ILE A 57 8.81 5.01 -1.78
N THR A 58 9.50 4.13 -2.51
CA THR A 58 9.47 4.12 -3.97
C THR A 58 8.53 3.01 -4.42
N LEU A 59 7.38 3.38 -4.98
CA LEU A 59 6.47 2.45 -5.64
C LEU A 59 6.83 2.39 -7.13
N TYR A 60 7.26 1.22 -7.58
CA TYR A 60 7.55 0.86 -8.99
C TYR A 60 8.21 1.97 -9.84
N ASP A 61 9.38 2.44 -9.37
CA ASP A 61 10.35 3.24 -10.12
C ASP A 61 9.94 4.63 -10.63
N GLN A 62 8.76 5.18 -10.31
CA GLN A 62 8.38 6.48 -10.90
C GLN A 62 8.16 7.66 -9.94
N MET A 63 7.86 7.48 -8.65
CA MET A 63 7.85 8.61 -7.70
C MET A 63 8.15 8.20 -6.24
N PRO A 64 9.15 8.82 -5.57
CA PRO A 64 9.33 8.70 -4.13
C PRO A 64 8.21 9.47 -3.40
N VAL A 65 7.40 8.76 -2.61
CA VAL A 65 6.37 9.37 -1.78
C VAL A 65 6.90 9.50 -0.36
N ARG A 66 6.96 10.73 0.15
CA ARG A 66 7.23 10.98 1.57
C ARG A 66 5.96 10.78 2.38
N LEU A 67 6.04 9.93 3.39
CA LEU A 67 4.99 9.68 4.37
C LEU A 67 5.45 10.19 5.74
N SER A 68 4.57 10.91 6.43
CA SER A 68 4.73 11.15 7.86
C SER A 68 4.52 9.85 8.64
N LYS A 69 4.91 9.84 9.91
CA LYS A 69 4.69 8.70 10.81
C LYS A 69 3.20 8.34 10.95
N GLU A 70 2.32 9.33 10.97
CA GLU A 70 0.86 9.10 11.02
C GLU A 70 0.35 8.46 9.73
N GLU A 71 0.79 8.97 8.57
CA GLU A 71 0.40 8.44 7.27
C GLU A 71 0.95 7.02 7.05
N LEU A 72 2.15 6.74 7.55
CA LEU A 72 2.75 5.41 7.54
C LEU A 72 1.88 4.41 8.33
N ASN A 73 1.44 4.78 9.53
CA ASN A 73 0.56 3.93 10.34
C ASN A 73 -0.78 3.66 9.66
N ILE A 74 -1.37 4.68 9.01
CA ILE A 74 -2.61 4.52 8.24
C ILE A 74 -2.39 3.60 7.03
N LEU A 75 -1.28 3.76 6.30
CA LEU A 75 -0.95 2.92 5.15
C LEU A 75 -0.76 1.44 5.56
N ILE A 76 -0.13 1.19 6.70
CA ILE A 76 0.07 -0.16 7.24
C ILE A 76 -1.28 -0.78 7.60
N ALA A 77 -2.17 -0.04 8.25
CA ALA A 77 -3.52 -0.53 8.56
C ALA A 77 -4.35 -0.82 7.29
N ASP A 78 -4.20 0.00 6.25
CA ASP A 78 -4.83 -0.24 4.95
C ASP A 78 -4.25 -1.49 4.28
N PHE A 79 -2.93 -1.71 4.34
CA PHE A 79 -2.29 -2.94 3.86
C PHE A 79 -2.71 -4.18 4.64
N GLU A 80 -2.89 -4.11 5.96
CA GLU A 80 -3.42 -5.23 6.76
C GLU A 80 -4.83 -5.63 6.32
N LYS A 81 -5.69 -4.65 6.01
CA LYS A 81 -7.01 -4.93 5.43
C LYS A 81 -6.91 -5.60 4.07
N VAL A 82 -6.03 -5.10 3.19
CA VAL A 82 -5.84 -5.69 1.86
C VAL A 82 -5.27 -7.11 1.97
N LEU A 83 -4.30 -7.34 2.86
CA LEU A 83 -3.75 -8.66 3.18
C LEU A 83 -4.81 -9.63 3.68
N SER A 84 -5.79 -9.15 4.46
CA SER A 84 -6.90 -9.98 4.93
C SER A 84 -7.85 -10.48 3.83
N PHE A 85 -7.79 -9.91 2.61
CA PHE A 85 -8.56 -10.38 1.46
C PHE A 85 -7.83 -11.47 0.65
N TYR A 86 -6.52 -11.62 0.82
CA TYR A 86 -5.79 -12.74 0.24
C TYR A 86 -6.09 -14.01 1.05
N HIS A 87 -6.80 -14.95 0.44
CA HIS A 87 -6.97 -16.28 1.00
C HIS A 87 -5.79 -17.17 0.56
N SER A 88 -5.07 -17.75 1.52
CA SER A 88 -4.19 -18.91 1.29
C SER A 88 -4.99 -20.16 0.95
#